data_AF-A0A8J2TGP7-F1
#
_entry.id   AF-A0A8J2TGP7-F1
#
_cell.length_a   1.000
_cell.length_b   1.000
_cell.length_c   1.000
_cell.angle_alpha   90.00
_cell.angle_beta   90.00
_cell.angle_gamma   90.00
#
_symmetry.space_group_name_H-M   'P 1'
#
loop_
_entity.id
_entity.type
_entity.pdbx_description
1 polymer ?
#
loop_
_entity_poly.entity_id
_entity_poly.type
_entity_poly.pdbx_seq_one_letter_code
_entity_poly.pdbx_strand_id
1 'polypeptide(L)'
;MEKHDIVVIGASAGGVEAIKQLVQTIPEDIPAAIFVVIHIPPRGRSRLPEIINRFGSIKAYHPKDGDPIQNGQIYIAPPDYHLVIKNGYIRLTRGPKENHTRPAVDVLFRTAAKVYGPRVVATLLSGTLDDGTAGLIAVEQRGGLTIVQNPEEALFDGMPKNAIKNDHVDYVLNVAEISPLLIKLANQPIEISEVEPVSNDMEIETDMAELELEAMQKMERPGQPSPYACPDCGGVLWELDEDKIMRFRCRTGHAYSPHSLIASQSEQLEEAFWNALRALEEKADLTFKMAKQAETNNRPYSAKRFRQQGEDAKDRASLVRQLLLREEGNENLSTSNNQLTRTDNANIDLSEDELAQHDHTIQLYKSENLLNTENSLNLKIVALCASAGGVNALGEILSGLNVDFPAPVVIVQHLARQYPSQLANILSRRTQLKVKQAETGDKLTPGQVYIAPPDQHLLINPNQTISLSQAELVNFLRPSGDLLLESVAASFQEQAIAVILTGTGSDGAMGIQAIKKMNGFVIAQDRTTSEYFGMPKAAINTECVDQIVPLNEIASFLINLVDKDE
;
A
#
# COMPACT_ATOMS: atom_id res chain seq x y z
N MET A 1 4.89 -7.64 -46.66
CA MET A 1 5.20 -8.69 -45.67
C MET A 1 4.89 -8.08 -44.32
N GLU A 2 4.09 -8.80 -43.53
CA GLU A 2 3.79 -8.41 -42.16
C GLU A 2 5.07 -8.49 -41.30
N LYS A 3 5.09 -7.78 -40.17
CA LYS A 3 6.22 -7.72 -39.23
C LYS A 3 5.69 -7.80 -37.79
N HIS A 4 6.59 -7.94 -36.83
CA HIS A 4 6.25 -7.84 -35.40
C HIS A 4 6.03 -6.38 -35.01
N ASP A 5 4.90 -5.79 -35.45
CA ASP A 5 4.60 -4.37 -35.28
C ASP A 5 3.64 -4.08 -34.11
N ILE A 6 3.28 -5.09 -33.31
CA ILE A 6 2.51 -4.95 -32.08
C ILE A 6 3.31 -5.53 -30.92
N VAL A 7 3.86 -4.67 -30.06
CA VAL A 7 4.59 -5.07 -28.85
C VAL A 7 3.73 -4.81 -27.63
N VAL A 8 3.46 -5.83 -26.82
CA VAL A 8 2.70 -5.69 -25.57
C VAL A 8 3.58 -6.00 -24.37
N ILE A 9 3.60 -5.12 -23.39
CA ILE A 9 4.49 -5.20 -22.21
C ILE A 9 3.64 -5.21 -20.94
N GLY A 10 3.89 -6.18 -20.06
CA GLY A 10 3.22 -6.36 -18.79
C GLY A 10 4.21 -6.33 -17.63
N ALA A 11 3.88 -5.60 -16.56
CA ALA A 11 4.73 -5.51 -15.37
C ALA A 11 3.95 -5.21 -14.08
N SER A 12 4.57 -5.40 -12.92
CA SER A 12 4.00 -5.08 -11.60
C SER A 12 5.08 -4.43 -10.73
N ALA A 13 5.30 -4.91 -9.51
CA ALA A 13 6.39 -4.48 -8.63
C ALA A 13 7.77 -4.58 -9.32
N GLY A 14 8.57 -3.51 -9.24
CA GLY A 14 9.85 -3.38 -9.96
C GLY A 14 9.74 -3.18 -11.48
N GLY A 15 8.51 -3.08 -12.02
CA GLY A 15 8.26 -2.94 -13.45
C GLY A 15 8.67 -1.58 -14.02
N VAL A 16 8.64 -0.50 -13.23
CA VAL A 16 8.99 0.86 -13.69
C VAL A 16 10.47 0.93 -14.06
N GLU A 17 11.32 0.30 -13.27
CA GLU A 17 12.77 0.20 -13.46
C GLU A 17 13.10 -0.57 -14.73
N ALA A 18 12.49 -1.75 -14.91
CA ALA A 18 12.65 -2.57 -16.11
C ALA A 18 12.19 -1.83 -17.38
N ILE A 19 10.99 -1.22 -17.36
CA ILE A 19 10.48 -0.45 -18.51
C ILE A 19 11.39 0.75 -18.79
N LYS A 20 11.87 1.46 -17.77
CA LYS A 20 12.81 2.60 -17.90
C LYS A 20 14.11 2.20 -18.60
N GLN A 21 14.68 1.04 -18.28
CA GLN A 21 15.88 0.51 -18.93
C GLN A 21 15.58 0.08 -20.38
N LEU A 22 14.42 -0.55 -20.60
CA LEU A 22 13.98 -1.00 -21.92
C LEU A 22 13.81 0.17 -22.92
N VAL A 23 13.18 1.27 -22.52
CA VAL A 23 12.91 2.42 -23.42
C VAL A 23 14.13 3.26 -23.79
N GLN A 24 15.24 3.15 -23.06
CA GLN A 24 16.47 3.95 -23.31
C GLN A 24 17.12 3.66 -24.67
N THR A 25 16.93 2.46 -25.20
CA THR A 25 17.57 1.98 -26.43
C THR A 25 16.59 1.85 -27.60
N ILE A 26 15.29 2.06 -27.38
CA ILE A 26 14.27 2.05 -28.43
C ILE A 26 14.28 3.38 -29.19
N PRO A 27 14.40 3.37 -30.54
CA PRO A 27 14.39 4.57 -31.35
C PRO A 27 12.96 5.08 -31.60
N GLU A 28 12.79 6.39 -31.82
CA GLU A 28 11.50 7.03 -32.11
C GLU A 28 10.84 6.50 -33.40
N ASP A 29 11.63 6.02 -34.37
CA ASP A 29 11.17 5.49 -35.67
C ASP A 29 10.97 3.97 -35.71
N ILE A 30 10.91 3.29 -34.55
CA ILE A 30 10.64 1.85 -34.50
C ILE A 30 9.34 1.52 -35.26
N PRO A 31 9.35 0.55 -36.21
CA PRO A 31 8.19 0.21 -37.03
C PRO A 31 7.18 -0.68 -36.28
N ALA A 32 6.92 -0.37 -35.01
CA ALA A 32 5.98 -1.05 -34.14
C ALA A 32 5.26 -0.06 -33.21
N ALA A 33 4.04 -0.41 -32.80
CA ALA A 33 3.32 0.21 -31.70
C ALA A 33 3.58 -0.58 -30.40
N ILE A 34 3.87 0.12 -29.31
CA ILE A 34 4.18 -0.49 -28.01
C ILE A 34 3.04 -0.19 -27.04
N PHE A 35 2.52 -1.19 -26.36
CA PHE A 35 1.44 -1.07 -25.37
C PHE A 35 1.96 -1.55 -24.02
N VAL A 36 1.66 -0.81 -22.95
CA VAL A 36 2.20 -1.08 -21.61
C VAL A 36 1.07 -1.13 -20.60
N VAL A 37 0.91 -2.28 -19.95
CA VAL A 37 0.18 -2.42 -18.69
C VAL A 37 1.19 -2.53 -17.55
N ILE A 38 0.97 -1.71 -16.51
CA ILE A 38 1.60 -1.90 -15.21
C ILE A 38 0.53 -1.87 -14.13
N HIS A 39 0.68 -2.70 -13.09
CA HIS A 39 -0.22 -2.65 -11.94
C HIS A 39 -0.08 -1.33 -11.18
N ILE A 40 -1.16 -0.54 -11.20
CA ILE A 40 -1.26 0.77 -10.55
C ILE A 40 -2.58 0.89 -9.79
N PRO A 41 -2.62 1.61 -8.64
CA PRO A 41 -3.85 1.77 -7.89
C PRO A 41 -4.94 2.48 -8.71
N PRO A 42 -6.22 2.05 -8.62
CA PRO A 42 -7.32 2.63 -9.41
C PRO A 42 -7.68 4.07 -9.00
N ARG A 43 -7.20 4.52 -7.83
CA ARG A 43 -7.40 5.88 -7.31
C ARG A 43 -6.05 6.57 -7.17
N GLY A 44 -5.52 7.05 -8.29
CA GLY A 44 -4.31 7.84 -8.39
C GLY A 44 -4.10 8.36 -9.81
N ARG A 45 -3.35 9.45 -9.97
CA ARG A 45 -2.84 9.85 -11.30
C ARG A 45 -1.55 9.08 -11.56
N SER A 46 -1.53 8.26 -12.61
CA SER A 46 -0.26 7.72 -13.09
C SER A 46 0.56 8.82 -13.76
N ARG A 47 1.86 8.84 -13.47
CA ARG A 47 2.85 9.70 -14.12
C ARG A 47 3.87 8.90 -14.93
N LEU A 48 3.55 7.63 -15.21
CA LEU A 48 4.44 6.75 -15.96
C LEU A 48 4.77 7.28 -17.36
N PRO A 49 3.83 7.92 -18.11
CA PRO A 49 4.20 8.59 -19.36
C PRO A 49 5.28 9.64 -19.18
N GLU A 50 5.17 10.55 -18.20
CA GLU A 50 6.19 11.58 -17.95
C GLU A 50 7.51 11.01 -17.43
N ILE A 51 7.51 9.84 -16.77
CA ILE A 51 8.72 9.13 -16.38
C ILE A 51 9.40 8.54 -17.62
N ILE A 52 8.67 7.81 -18.46
CA ILE A 52 9.21 7.18 -19.68
C ILE A 52 9.73 8.22 -20.67
N ASN A 53 8.99 9.31 -20.89
CA ASN A 53 9.39 10.44 -21.75
C ASN A 53 10.66 11.17 -21.29
N ARG A 54 11.17 10.93 -20.07
CA ARG A 54 12.47 11.46 -19.60
C ARG A 54 13.65 10.54 -19.91
N PHE A 55 13.41 9.27 -20.22
CA PHE A 55 14.45 8.25 -20.39
C PHE A 55 14.48 7.60 -21.78
N GLY A 56 13.37 7.60 -22.52
CA GLY A 56 13.31 7.12 -23.90
C GLY A 56 13.22 8.26 -24.93
N SER A 57 13.55 7.95 -26.19
CA SER A 57 13.35 8.87 -27.33
C SER A 57 11.92 8.79 -27.91
N ILE A 58 11.33 7.60 -27.83
CA ILE A 58 9.96 7.29 -28.24
C ILE A 58 8.94 7.90 -27.27
N LYS A 59 7.83 8.43 -27.81
CA LYS A 59 6.83 9.16 -27.02
C LYS A 59 5.84 8.23 -26.35
N ALA A 60 5.64 8.44 -25.04
CA ALA A 60 4.69 7.72 -24.21
C ALA A 60 3.53 8.61 -23.76
N TYR A 61 2.31 8.06 -23.75
CA TYR A 61 1.11 8.73 -23.22
C TYR A 61 0.04 7.74 -22.76
N HIS A 62 -0.93 8.24 -21.99
CA HIS A 62 -2.18 7.53 -21.76
C HIS A 62 -3.10 7.78 -22.97
N PRO A 63 -3.50 6.74 -23.72
CA PRO A 63 -4.42 6.90 -24.84
C PRO A 63 -5.80 7.36 -24.35
N LYS A 64 -6.63 7.76 -25.31
CA LYS A 64 -8.08 7.91 -25.17
C LYS A 64 -8.77 6.71 -25.82
N ASP A 65 -10.01 6.47 -25.41
CA ASP A 65 -10.87 5.49 -26.06
C ASP A 65 -11.10 5.89 -27.54
N GLY A 66 -10.83 4.96 -28.46
CA GLY A 66 -10.89 5.18 -29.90
C GLY A 66 -9.63 5.75 -30.55
N ASP A 67 -8.52 5.97 -29.81
CA ASP A 67 -7.27 6.45 -30.42
C ASP A 67 -6.73 5.43 -31.44
N PRO A 68 -6.28 5.87 -32.64
CA PRO A 68 -5.75 4.99 -33.66
C PRO A 68 -4.38 4.43 -33.27
N ILE A 69 -4.12 3.17 -33.63
CA ILE A 69 -2.80 2.54 -33.41
C ILE A 69 -1.80 3.10 -34.43
N GLN A 70 -0.70 3.64 -33.91
CA GLN A 70 0.40 4.23 -34.69
C GLN A 70 1.76 3.71 -34.19
N ASN A 71 2.65 3.41 -35.14
CA ASN A 71 4.03 2.99 -34.86
C ASN A 71 4.87 4.15 -34.30
N GLY A 72 5.95 3.83 -33.60
CA GLY A 72 6.81 4.83 -32.96
C GLY A 72 6.19 5.49 -31.72
N GLN A 73 5.27 4.80 -31.04
CA GLN A 73 4.55 5.31 -29.86
C GLN A 73 4.39 4.25 -28.76
N ILE A 74 4.40 4.71 -27.51
CA ILE A 74 4.11 3.90 -26.32
C ILE A 74 2.76 4.31 -25.72
N TYR A 75 1.81 3.37 -25.73
CA TYR A 75 0.48 3.52 -25.16
C TYR A 75 0.43 2.89 -23.76
N ILE A 76 0.31 3.71 -22.72
CA ILE A 76 0.29 3.23 -21.34
C ILE A 76 -1.14 3.16 -20.83
N ALA A 77 -1.54 2.02 -20.29
CA ALA A 77 -2.85 1.84 -19.69
C ALA A 77 -3.10 2.88 -18.56
N PRO A 78 -4.19 3.66 -18.61
CA PRO A 78 -4.52 4.59 -17.54
C PRO A 78 -5.08 3.85 -16.31
N PRO A 79 -4.90 4.38 -15.09
CA PRO A 79 -5.40 3.75 -13.88
C PRO A 79 -6.93 3.56 -13.92
N ASP A 80 -7.39 2.41 -13.44
CA ASP A 80 -8.80 2.01 -13.42
C ASP A 80 -9.46 1.79 -14.80
N TYR A 81 -8.66 1.54 -15.85
CA TYR A 81 -9.14 1.05 -17.15
C TYR A 81 -8.29 -0.13 -17.62
N HIS A 82 -8.90 -1.11 -18.30
CA HIS A 82 -8.13 -2.06 -19.11
C HIS A 82 -7.77 -1.42 -20.45
N LEU A 83 -6.56 -1.71 -20.93
CA LEU A 83 -6.08 -1.33 -22.25
C LEU A 83 -6.37 -2.47 -23.21
N VAL A 84 -7.40 -2.31 -24.03
CA VAL A 84 -7.89 -3.33 -24.96
C VAL A 84 -7.45 -2.96 -26.38
N ILE A 85 -6.87 -3.92 -27.09
CA ILE A 85 -6.47 -3.76 -28.49
C ILE A 85 -7.61 -4.20 -29.42
N LYS A 86 -7.96 -3.36 -30.39
CA LYS A 86 -8.88 -3.67 -31.50
C LYS A 86 -8.16 -3.46 -32.84
N ASN A 87 -8.81 -3.89 -33.93
CA ASN A 87 -8.25 -3.77 -35.27
C ASN A 87 -8.08 -2.29 -35.68
N GLY A 88 -6.84 -1.78 -35.54
CA GLY A 88 -6.44 -0.41 -35.91
C GLY A 88 -6.68 0.67 -34.85
N TYR A 89 -7.27 0.35 -33.69
CA TYR A 89 -7.56 1.33 -32.64
C TYR A 89 -7.52 0.74 -31.23
N ILE A 90 -7.44 1.62 -30.24
CA ILE A 90 -7.37 1.31 -28.82
C ILE A 90 -8.74 1.51 -28.17
N ARG A 91 -9.14 0.58 -27.30
CA ARG A 91 -10.35 0.71 -26.47
C ARG A 91 -9.96 0.75 -24.99
N LEU A 92 -10.60 1.62 -24.22
CA LEU A 92 -10.38 1.75 -22.77
C LEU A 92 -11.65 1.38 -22.01
N THR A 93 -11.62 0.24 -21.32
CA THR A 93 -12.82 -0.34 -20.73
C THR A 93 -12.73 -0.37 -19.20
N ARG A 94 -13.88 -0.20 -18.54
CA ARG A 94 -14.03 -0.44 -17.10
C ARG A 94 -14.62 -1.82 -16.82
N GLY A 95 -14.18 -2.79 -17.61
CA GLY A 95 -14.54 -4.20 -17.45
C GLY A 95 -14.25 -4.71 -16.04
N PRO A 96 -14.84 -5.86 -15.66
CA PRO A 96 -14.52 -6.53 -14.41
C PRO A 96 -13.00 -6.71 -14.29
N LYS A 97 -12.45 -6.44 -13.08
CA LYS A 97 -11.04 -6.73 -12.79
C LYS A 97 -10.68 -8.18 -13.13
N GLU A 98 -9.44 -8.39 -13.52
CA GLU A 98 -8.83 -9.70 -13.72
C GLU A 98 -7.59 -9.78 -12.82
N ASN A 99 -7.39 -10.90 -12.12
CA ASN A 99 -6.34 -11.08 -11.12
C ASN A 99 -6.31 -9.96 -10.04
N HIS A 100 -7.49 -9.44 -9.66
CA HIS A 100 -7.71 -8.29 -8.78
C HIS A 100 -7.17 -6.92 -9.29
N THR A 101 -6.69 -6.84 -10.54
CA THR A 101 -6.10 -5.63 -11.12
C THR A 101 -6.95 -5.01 -12.24
N ARG A 102 -6.79 -3.69 -12.42
CA ARG A 102 -7.32 -2.90 -13.54
C ARG A 102 -6.47 -1.61 -13.70
N PRO A 103 -5.60 -1.52 -14.70
CA PRO A 103 -5.37 -2.49 -15.78
C PRO A 103 -4.82 -3.84 -15.31
N ALA A 104 -5.10 -4.87 -16.10
CA ALA A 104 -4.60 -6.25 -15.96
C ALA A 104 -3.83 -6.64 -17.24
N VAL A 105 -2.75 -7.39 -17.08
CA VAL A 105 -1.82 -7.78 -18.16
C VAL A 105 -2.46 -8.82 -19.07
N ASP A 106 -3.15 -9.82 -18.50
CA ASP A 106 -3.85 -10.87 -19.25
C ASP A 106 -4.80 -10.27 -20.32
N VAL A 107 -5.54 -9.21 -19.98
CA VAL A 107 -6.43 -8.51 -20.93
C VAL A 107 -5.68 -7.90 -22.12
N LEU A 108 -4.56 -7.21 -21.86
CA LEU A 108 -3.79 -6.58 -22.94
C LEU A 108 -3.25 -7.65 -23.89
N PHE A 109 -2.62 -8.69 -23.34
CA PHE A 109 -1.96 -9.73 -24.14
C PHE A 109 -2.98 -10.55 -24.94
N ARG A 110 -4.07 -10.99 -24.30
CA ARG A 110 -5.14 -11.77 -24.93
C ARG A 110 -5.86 -10.98 -26.04
N THR A 111 -6.15 -9.69 -25.82
CA THR A 111 -6.80 -8.85 -26.85
C THR A 111 -5.87 -8.58 -28.03
N ALA A 112 -4.57 -8.38 -27.79
CA ALA A 112 -3.56 -8.30 -28.84
C ALA A 112 -3.51 -9.59 -29.67
N ALA A 113 -3.43 -10.74 -29.01
CA ALA A 113 -3.32 -12.05 -29.63
C ALA A 113 -4.58 -12.43 -30.45
N LYS A 114 -5.78 -12.12 -29.95
CA LYS A 114 -7.06 -12.28 -30.68
C LYS A 114 -7.05 -11.52 -32.00
N VAL A 115 -6.57 -10.28 -32.02
CA VAL A 115 -6.64 -9.37 -33.18
C VAL A 115 -5.46 -9.51 -34.16
N TYR A 116 -4.24 -9.59 -33.66
CA TYR A 116 -3.01 -9.46 -34.45
C TYR A 116 -2.19 -10.76 -34.58
N GLY A 117 -2.47 -11.77 -33.74
CA GLY A 117 -1.88 -13.11 -33.83
C GLY A 117 -0.34 -13.10 -33.96
N PRO A 118 0.26 -13.67 -35.02
CA PRO A 118 1.71 -13.77 -35.15
C PRO A 118 2.49 -12.45 -35.16
N ARG A 119 1.81 -11.32 -35.40
CA ARG A 119 2.44 -9.99 -35.36
C ARG A 119 2.72 -9.50 -33.92
N VAL A 120 2.17 -10.16 -32.91
CA VAL A 120 2.34 -9.79 -31.50
C VAL A 120 3.70 -10.29 -30.99
N VAL A 121 4.37 -9.43 -30.23
CA VAL A 121 5.46 -9.81 -29.31
C VAL A 121 5.07 -9.39 -27.91
N ALA A 122 4.85 -10.36 -27.03
CA ALA A 122 4.48 -10.12 -25.65
C ALA A 122 5.72 -10.20 -24.75
N THR A 123 5.87 -9.23 -23.84
CA THR A 123 7.02 -9.10 -22.93
C THR A 123 6.55 -8.99 -21.50
N LEU A 124 6.80 -10.01 -20.68
CA LEU A 124 6.47 -10.00 -19.25
C LEU A 124 7.72 -9.66 -18.42
N LEU A 125 7.60 -8.62 -17.60
CA LEU A 125 8.69 -8.08 -16.77
C LEU A 125 8.46 -8.36 -15.28
N SER A 126 9.38 -7.87 -14.45
CA SER A 126 9.34 -7.90 -12.98
C SER A 126 7.95 -7.67 -12.40
N GLY A 127 7.57 -8.53 -11.44
CA GLY A 127 6.28 -8.46 -10.78
C GLY A 127 5.98 -9.61 -9.83
N THR A 128 4.96 -9.40 -9.00
CA THR A 128 4.42 -10.37 -8.03
C THR A 128 3.22 -11.14 -8.59
N LEU A 129 2.98 -12.34 -8.08
CA LEU A 129 1.92 -13.26 -8.52
C LEU A 129 2.11 -13.71 -9.99
N ASP A 130 1.03 -13.82 -10.77
CA ASP A 130 1.00 -14.55 -12.05
C ASP A 130 0.17 -13.88 -13.18
N ASP A 131 -0.34 -12.65 -13.00
CA ASP A 131 -1.03 -11.93 -14.09
C ASP A 131 -0.11 -11.72 -15.30
N GLY A 132 -0.66 -11.91 -16.50
CA GLY A 132 0.07 -11.96 -17.76
C GLY A 132 0.46 -13.38 -18.18
N THR A 133 0.43 -14.38 -17.29
CA THR A 133 0.72 -15.78 -17.64
C THR A 133 -0.30 -16.36 -18.61
N ALA A 134 -1.61 -16.15 -18.37
CA ALA A 134 -2.65 -16.60 -19.27
C ALA A 134 -2.63 -15.80 -20.59
N GLY A 135 -2.27 -14.52 -20.50
CA GLY A 135 -2.01 -13.65 -21.62
C GLY A 135 -0.88 -14.14 -22.54
N LEU A 136 0.23 -14.63 -21.98
CA LEU A 136 1.34 -15.18 -22.78
C LEU A 136 0.94 -16.49 -23.48
N ILE A 137 0.25 -17.40 -22.78
CA ILE A 137 -0.29 -18.63 -23.40
C ILE A 137 -1.25 -18.28 -24.55
N ALA A 138 -2.09 -17.25 -24.37
CA ALA A 138 -2.95 -16.75 -25.45
C ALA A 138 -2.15 -16.17 -26.63
N VAL A 139 -0.94 -15.64 -26.42
CA VAL A 139 -0.05 -15.16 -27.49
C VAL A 139 0.63 -16.34 -28.20
N GLU A 140 1.13 -17.33 -27.46
CA GLU A 140 1.70 -18.61 -27.98
C GLU A 140 0.67 -19.30 -28.91
N GLN A 141 -0.54 -19.56 -28.41
CA GLN A 141 -1.64 -20.19 -29.16
C GLN A 141 -2.03 -19.45 -30.45
N ARG A 142 -1.76 -18.14 -30.51
CA ARG A 142 -2.07 -17.29 -31.66
C ARG A 142 -0.85 -17.07 -32.56
N GLY A 143 0.25 -17.79 -32.31
CA GLY A 143 1.49 -17.78 -33.08
C GLY A 143 2.36 -16.53 -32.90
N GLY A 144 2.07 -15.69 -31.88
CA GLY A 144 2.92 -14.56 -31.50
C GLY A 144 4.10 -15.01 -30.65
N LEU A 145 5.09 -14.13 -30.46
CA LEU A 145 6.30 -14.44 -29.70
C LEU A 145 6.21 -14.00 -28.23
N THR A 146 6.79 -14.79 -27.33
CA THR A 146 6.79 -14.56 -25.87
C THR A 146 8.21 -14.28 -25.35
N ILE A 147 8.36 -13.17 -24.62
CA ILE A 147 9.61 -12.76 -23.97
C ILE A 147 9.32 -12.60 -22.47
N VAL A 148 10.19 -13.15 -21.63
CA VAL A 148 10.13 -12.99 -20.17
C VAL A 148 11.45 -12.45 -19.65
N GLN A 149 11.40 -11.47 -18.75
CA GLN A 149 12.58 -10.99 -18.04
C GLN A 149 13.21 -12.13 -17.24
N ASN A 150 14.54 -12.27 -17.31
CA ASN A 150 15.29 -13.23 -16.52
C ASN A 150 14.93 -13.12 -15.02
N PRO A 151 14.38 -14.18 -14.39
CA PRO A 151 14.01 -14.16 -12.98
C PRO A 151 15.15 -13.80 -12.02
N GLU A 152 16.40 -14.09 -12.39
CA GLU A 152 17.58 -13.81 -11.56
C GLU A 152 18.00 -12.32 -11.57
N GLU A 153 17.52 -11.52 -12.53
CA GLU A 153 17.70 -10.05 -12.58
C GLU A 153 16.43 -9.30 -12.11
N ALA A 154 15.28 -9.96 -12.10
CA ALA A 154 14.01 -9.32 -11.74
C ALA A 154 13.98 -8.90 -10.26
N LEU A 155 13.62 -7.63 -10.01
CA LEU A 155 13.41 -7.12 -8.64
C LEU A 155 12.32 -7.92 -7.90
N PHE A 156 11.32 -8.38 -8.65
CA PHE A 156 10.29 -9.32 -8.20
C PHE A 156 10.11 -10.39 -9.28
N ASP A 157 10.40 -11.63 -8.94
CA ASP A 157 10.54 -12.75 -9.86
C ASP A 157 9.26 -13.58 -10.07
N GLY A 158 8.19 -13.29 -9.32
CA GLY A 158 6.96 -14.07 -9.29
C GLY A 158 6.28 -14.20 -10.66
N MET A 159 6.02 -13.08 -11.33
CA MET A 159 5.41 -13.07 -12.67
C MET A 159 6.31 -13.80 -13.69
N PRO A 160 7.62 -13.48 -13.80
CA PRO A 160 8.55 -14.25 -14.64
C PRO A 160 8.59 -15.76 -14.37
N LYS A 161 8.68 -16.18 -13.11
CA LYS A 161 8.74 -17.61 -12.73
C LYS A 161 7.43 -18.33 -13.03
N ASN A 162 6.28 -17.69 -12.85
CA ASN A 162 4.99 -18.27 -13.20
C ASN A 162 4.81 -18.41 -14.72
N ALA A 163 5.25 -17.43 -15.52
CA ALA A 163 5.25 -17.56 -16.97
C ALA A 163 6.10 -18.76 -17.43
N ILE A 164 7.39 -18.78 -17.07
CA ILE A 164 8.34 -19.85 -17.47
C ILE A 164 7.88 -21.24 -17.03
N LYS A 165 7.13 -21.35 -15.93
CA LYS A 165 6.63 -22.63 -15.40
C LYS A 165 5.42 -23.17 -16.16
N ASN A 166 4.51 -22.30 -16.63
CA ASN A 166 3.20 -22.71 -17.16
C ASN A 166 3.04 -22.48 -18.67
N ASP A 167 3.93 -21.70 -19.29
CA ASP A 167 3.91 -21.31 -20.70
C ASP A 167 5.16 -21.78 -21.47
N HIS A 168 5.10 -21.81 -22.80
CA HIS A 168 6.28 -21.97 -23.66
C HIS A 168 6.87 -20.60 -24.02
N VAL A 169 7.80 -20.13 -23.18
CA VAL A 169 8.49 -18.85 -23.38
C VAL A 169 9.57 -18.98 -24.45
N ASP A 170 9.47 -18.24 -25.56
CA ASP A 170 10.49 -18.26 -26.63
C ASP A 170 11.85 -17.71 -26.15
N TYR A 171 11.81 -16.65 -25.34
CA TYR A 171 13.00 -15.92 -24.90
C TYR A 171 12.96 -15.55 -23.41
N VAL A 172 13.94 -16.03 -22.64
CA VAL A 172 14.22 -15.54 -21.28
C VAL A 172 15.49 -14.68 -21.34
N LEU A 173 15.38 -13.39 -21.05
CA LEU A 173 16.41 -12.39 -21.34
C LEU A 173 16.60 -11.37 -20.22
N ASN A 174 17.83 -10.86 -20.06
CA ASN A 174 18.05 -9.68 -19.21
C ASN A 174 17.43 -8.44 -19.89
N VAL A 175 17.03 -7.43 -19.10
CA VAL A 175 16.27 -6.28 -19.63
C VAL A 175 17.04 -5.51 -20.72
N ALA A 176 18.37 -5.46 -20.61
CA ALA A 176 19.25 -4.85 -21.60
C ALA A 176 19.24 -5.56 -22.98
N GLU A 177 18.83 -6.82 -23.04
CA GLU A 177 18.83 -7.67 -24.25
C GLU A 177 17.45 -7.67 -24.96
N ILE A 178 16.38 -7.33 -24.21
CA ILE A 178 15.00 -7.29 -24.72
C ILE A 178 14.86 -6.23 -25.82
N SER A 179 15.26 -4.97 -25.59
CA SER A 179 15.05 -3.91 -26.60
C SER A 179 15.79 -4.16 -27.92
N PRO A 180 17.07 -4.59 -27.94
CA PRO A 180 17.73 -5.02 -29.18
C PRO A 180 16.95 -6.11 -29.94
N LEU A 181 16.35 -7.07 -29.23
CA LEU A 181 15.51 -8.10 -29.84
C LEU A 181 14.21 -7.51 -30.40
N LEU A 182 13.49 -6.66 -29.64
CA LEU A 182 12.27 -5.99 -30.12
C LEU A 182 12.52 -5.18 -31.41
N ILE A 183 13.62 -4.41 -31.46
CA ILE A 183 14.01 -3.62 -32.64
C ILE A 183 14.30 -4.54 -33.84
N LYS A 184 14.96 -5.67 -33.61
CA LYS A 184 15.24 -6.68 -34.65
C LYS A 184 13.94 -7.29 -35.17
N LEU A 185 13.07 -7.78 -34.29
CA LEU A 185 11.79 -8.43 -34.63
C LEU A 185 10.87 -7.46 -35.40
N ALA A 186 10.72 -6.22 -34.93
CA ALA A 186 9.92 -5.20 -35.61
C ALA A 186 10.42 -4.88 -37.03
N ASN A 187 11.71 -5.10 -37.32
CA ASN A 187 12.27 -4.90 -38.64
C ASN A 187 12.22 -6.13 -39.57
N GLN A 188 12.12 -7.33 -39.02
CA GLN A 188 12.10 -8.58 -39.78
C GLN A 188 10.70 -8.90 -40.34
N PRO A 189 10.60 -9.40 -41.59
CA PRO A 189 9.34 -9.90 -42.14
C PRO A 189 8.98 -11.26 -41.51
N ILE A 190 7.70 -11.47 -41.24
CA ILE A 190 7.14 -12.74 -40.76
C ILE A 190 6.57 -13.52 -41.94
N GLU A 191 6.86 -14.82 -42.00
CA GLU A 191 6.08 -15.78 -42.80
C GLU A 191 4.88 -16.24 -41.94
N ILE A 192 3.68 -15.76 -42.26
CA ILE A 192 2.46 -16.14 -41.54
C ILE A 192 2.02 -17.52 -42.02
N SER A 193 2.14 -18.52 -41.15
CA SER A 193 1.49 -19.82 -41.28
C SER A 193 -0.03 -19.73 -41.06
N GLU A 194 -0.76 -20.83 -41.28
CA GLU A 194 -2.15 -20.91 -40.83
C GLU A 194 -2.20 -20.71 -39.31
N VAL A 195 -2.81 -19.60 -38.88
CA VAL A 195 -3.07 -19.31 -37.47
C VAL A 195 -4.27 -20.15 -37.06
N GLU A 196 -4.19 -20.82 -35.91
CA GLU A 196 -5.34 -21.52 -35.33
C GLU A 196 -6.55 -20.57 -35.19
N PRO A 197 -7.81 -21.06 -35.20
CA PRO A 197 -8.96 -20.20 -34.93
C PRO A 197 -8.91 -19.61 -33.51
N VAL A 198 -9.62 -18.50 -33.28
CA VAL A 198 -9.80 -17.98 -31.91
C VAL A 198 -10.67 -19.00 -31.15
N SER A 199 -10.25 -19.43 -29.96
CA SER A 199 -11.06 -20.32 -29.14
C SER A 199 -12.31 -19.60 -28.63
N ASN A 200 -13.44 -20.32 -28.49
CA ASN A 200 -14.67 -19.76 -27.97
C ASN A 200 -14.49 -19.17 -26.55
N ASP A 201 -13.59 -19.76 -25.75
CA ASP A 201 -13.23 -19.24 -24.43
C ASP A 201 -12.49 -17.90 -24.55
N MET A 202 -11.47 -17.80 -25.41
CA MET A 202 -10.77 -16.53 -25.69
C MET A 202 -11.69 -15.44 -26.24
N GLU A 203 -12.70 -15.80 -27.03
CA GLU A 203 -13.76 -14.88 -27.44
C GLU A 203 -14.52 -14.34 -26.22
N ILE A 204 -15.10 -15.24 -25.41
CA ILE A 204 -15.86 -14.88 -24.20
C ILE A 204 -15.02 -14.06 -23.22
N GLU A 205 -13.77 -14.44 -22.95
CA GLU A 205 -12.86 -13.71 -22.06
C GLU A 205 -12.69 -12.25 -22.49
N THR A 206 -12.51 -12.04 -23.79
CA THR A 206 -12.29 -10.72 -24.39
C THR A 206 -13.56 -9.88 -24.33
N ASP A 207 -14.68 -10.45 -24.77
CA ASP A 207 -15.96 -9.73 -24.85
C ASP A 207 -16.48 -9.34 -23.45
N MET A 208 -16.18 -10.15 -22.42
CA MET A 208 -16.45 -9.82 -21.01
C MET A 208 -15.57 -8.70 -20.47
N ALA A 209 -14.26 -8.69 -20.77
CA ALA A 209 -13.37 -7.57 -20.43
C ALA A 209 -13.78 -6.24 -21.10
N GLU A 210 -14.52 -6.33 -22.19
CA GLU A 210 -15.02 -5.19 -22.96
C GLU A 210 -16.41 -4.66 -22.56
N LEU A 211 -17.06 -5.28 -21.56
CA LEU A 211 -18.44 -4.97 -21.15
C LEU A 211 -19.47 -5.16 -22.28
N GLU A 212 -19.27 -6.12 -23.18
CA GLU A 212 -20.24 -6.39 -24.23
C GLU A 212 -21.50 -7.05 -23.64
N LEU A 213 -22.63 -6.32 -23.73
CA LEU A 213 -23.90 -6.66 -23.09
C LEU A 213 -24.40 -8.07 -23.45
N GLU A 214 -24.16 -8.53 -24.68
CA GLU A 214 -24.55 -9.86 -25.13
C GLU A 214 -23.74 -10.96 -24.44
N ALA A 215 -22.41 -10.79 -24.30
CA ALA A 215 -21.54 -11.71 -23.58
C ALA A 215 -21.90 -11.79 -22.08
N MET A 216 -22.27 -10.66 -21.47
CA MET A 216 -22.72 -10.64 -20.07
C MET A 216 -24.07 -11.36 -19.84
N GLN A 217 -24.92 -11.45 -20.88
CA GLN A 217 -26.27 -12.02 -20.82
C GLN A 217 -26.37 -13.50 -21.25
N LYS A 218 -25.33 -14.09 -21.87
CA LYS A 218 -25.28 -15.54 -22.18
C LYS A 218 -25.51 -16.37 -20.90
N MET A 219 -26.46 -17.31 -20.96
CA MET A 219 -26.84 -18.17 -19.83
C MET A 219 -25.87 -19.35 -19.64
N GLU A 220 -25.34 -19.90 -20.73
CA GLU A 220 -24.28 -20.90 -20.71
C GLU A 220 -22.92 -20.19 -20.57
N ARG A 221 -22.05 -20.77 -19.75
CA ARG A 221 -20.68 -20.31 -19.55
C ARG A 221 -19.75 -21.53 -19.55
N PRO A 222 -18.52 -21.37 -20.05
CA PRO A 222 -17.51 -22.40 -19.88
C PRO A 222 -17.21 -22.62 -18.39
N GLY A 223 -16.74 -23.83 -18.08
CA GLY A 223 -16.31 -24.22 -16.73
C GLY A 223 -17.36 -24.88 -15.84
N GLN A 224 -16.87 -25.45 -14.73
CA GLN A 224 -17.68 -26.13 -13.72
C GLN A 224 -17.95 -25.20 -12.52
N PRO A 225 -19.14 -25.23 -11.88
CA PRO A 225 -19.40 -24.41 -10.70
C PRO A 225 -18.54 -24.87 -9.52
N SER A 226 -17.73 -23.95 -8.97
CA SER A 226 -16.88 -24.20 -7.80
C SER A 226 -17.62 -23.86 -6.49
N PRO A 227 -17.14 -24.33 -5.32
CA PRO A 227 -17.68 -23.91 -4.02
C PRO A 227 -17.20 -22.51 -3.58
N TYR A 228 -16.34 -21.84 -4.36
CA TYR A 228 -15.69 -20.59 -3.97
C TYR A 228 -16.55 -19.37 -4.32
N ALA A 229 -16.43 -18.32 -3.49
CA ALA A 229 -17.04 -17.02 -3.73
C ALA A 229 -16.00 -16.06 -4.33
N CYS A 230 -16.45 -15.21 -5.25
CA CYS A 230 -15.67 -14.15 -5.85
C CYS A 230 -15.40 -13.04 -4.83
N PRO A 231 -14.13 -12.71 -4.54
CA PRO A 231 -13.79 -11.61 -3.64
C PRO A 231 -14.50 -10.29 -4.02
N ASP A 232 -14.36 -9.84 -5.27
CA ASP A 232 -14.84 -8.51 -5.68
C ASP A 232 -16.37 -8.34 -5.75
N CYS A 233 -17.18 -9.42 -5.76
CA CYS A 233 -18.64 -9.29 -5.87
C CYS A 233 -19.49 -10.27 -5.07
N GLY A 234 -18.90 -11.22 -4.33
CA GLY A 234 -19.61 -12.22 -3.53
C GLY A 234 -20.40 -13.27 -4.33
N GLY A 235 -20.39 -13.21 -5.66
CA GLY A 235 -21.00 -14.23 -6.52
C GLY A 235 -20.19 -15.53 -6.55
N VAL A 236 -20.83 -16.64 -6.93
CA VAL A 236 -20.14 -17.93 -7.14
C VAL A 236 -19.02 -17.79 -8.18
N LEU A 237 -17.94 -18.55 -8.01
CA LEU A 237 -16.89 -18.75 -9.02
C LEU A 237 -17.11 -20.05 -9.79
N TRP A 238 -16.84 -20.03 -11.09
CA TRP A 238 -16.75 -21.17 -11.98
C TRP A 238 -15.28 -21.43 -12.28
N GLU A 239 -14.88 -22.70 -12.24
CA GLU A 239 -13.55 -23.20 -12.56
C GLU A 239 -13.47 -23.46 -14.08
N LEU A 240 -12.54 -22.79 -14.74
CA LEU A 240 -12.21 -22.93 -16.15
C LEU A 240 -10.97 -23.82 -16.25
N ASP A 241 -11.13 -24.99 -16.86
CA ASP A 241 -10.01 -25.83 -17.31
C ASP A 241 -9.56 -25.34 -18.70
N GLU A 242 -8.60 -24.42 -18.74
CA GLU A 242 -7.82 -24.10 -19.95
C GLU A 242 -6.56 -24.97 -19.92
N ASP A 243 -6.22 -25.68 -21.02
CA ASP A 243 -5.35 -26.88 -21.09
C ASP A 243 -4.03 -26.93 -20.27
N LYS A 244 -3.49 -25.79 -19.83
CA LYS A 244 -2.26 -25.67 -19.02
C LYS A 244 -2.46 -25.02 -17.63
N ILE A 245 -3.57 -24.30 -17.38
CA ILE A 245 -3.78 -23.50 -16.16
C ILE A 245 -5.23 -23.52 -15.66
N MET A 246 -5.40 -23.84 -14.36
CA MET A 246 -6.66 -23.69 -13.63
C MET A 246 -6.98 -22.22 -13.44
N ARG A 247 -8.21 -21.79 -13.76
CA ARG A 247 -8.64 -20.39 -13.57
C ARG A 247 -10.05 -20.32 -12.99
N PHE A 248 -10.39 -19.22 -12.33
CA PHE A 248 -11.71 -18.99 -11.74
C PHE A 248 -12.36 -17.75 -12.31
N ARG A 249 -13.66 -17.80 -12.62
CA ARG A 249 -14.44 -16.64 -13.11
C ARG A 249 -15.81 -16.55 -12.47
N CYS A 250 -16.25 -15.34 -12.11
CA CYS A 250 -17.54 -15.11 -11.47
C CYS A 250 -18.65 -14.68 -12.44
N ARG A 251 -19.90 -14.60 -11.97
CA ARG A 251 -21.03 -14.17 -12.81
C ARG A 251 -20.88 -12.75 -13.36
N THR A 252 -20.27 -11.81 -12.64
CA THR A 252 -20.04 -10.45 -13.15
C THR A 252 -18.86 -10.36 -14.13
N GLY A 253 -18.01 -11.39 -14.20
CA GLY A 253 -16.87 -11.49 -15.10
C GLY A 253 -15.49 -11.28 -14.46
N HIS A 254 -15.41 -11.05 -13.15
CA HIS A 254 -14.12 -11.06 -12.45
C HIS A 254 -13.45 -12.42 -12.63
N ALA A 255 -12.16 -12.41 -12.97
CA ALA A 255 -11.37 -13.60 -13.20
C ALA A 255 -10.12 -13.62 -12.30
N TYR A 256 -9.67 -14.82 -11.92
CA TYR A 256 -8.54 -15.02 -11.01
C TYR A 256 -7.77 -16.30 -11.38
N SER A 257 -6.45 -16.23 -11.32
CA SER A 257 -5.59 -17.40 -11.08
C SER A 257 -5.80 -17.98 -9.66
N PRO A 258 -5.31 -19.20 -9.35
CA PRO A 258 -5.38 -19.74 -7.99
C PRO A 258 -4.59 -18.90 -6.98
N HIS A 259 -3.42 -18.37 -7.37
CA HIS A 259 -2.59 -17.53 -6.49
C HIS A 259 -3.25 -16.17 -6.23
N SER A 260 -3.78 -15.49 -7.25
CA SER A 260 -4.46 -14.22 -7.07
C SER A 260 -5.80 -14.38 -6.33
N LEU A 261 -6.50 -15.51 -6.47
CA LEU A 261 -7.68 -15.82 -5.68
C LEU A 261 -7.34 -16.00 -4.18
N ILE A 262 -6.27 -16.75 -3.86
CA ILE A 262 -5.80 -16.92 -2.47
C ILE A 262 -5.37 -15.56 -1.89
N ALA A 263 -4.55 -14.79 -2.62
CA ALA A 263 -4.12 -13.46 -2.18
C ALA A 263 -5.31 -12.53 -1.92
N SER A 264 -6.31 -12.52 -2.82
CA SER A 264 -7.53 -11.73 -2.65
C SER A 264 -8.39 -12.18 -1.46
N GLN A 265 -8.42 -13.48 -1.16
CA GLN A 265 -9.10 -14.00 0.04
C GLN A 265 -8.36 -13.61 1.33
N SER A 266 -7.02 -13.62 1.33
CA SER A 266 -6.22 -13.14 2.46
C SER A 266 -6.43 -11.64 2.71
N GLU A 267 -6.37 -10.80 1.67
CA GLU A 267 -6.66 -9.36 1.78
C GLU A 267 -8.05 -9.09 2.39
N GLN A 268 -9.07 -9.85 1.97
CA GLN A 268 -10.43 -9.73 2.53
C GLN A 268 -10.56 -10.25 3.95
N LEU A 269 -9.85 -11.31 4.31
CA LEU A 269 -9.84 -11.83 5.67
C LEU A 269 -9.17 -10.82 6.62
N GLU A 270 -8.06 -10.21 6.20
CA GLU A 270 -7.39 -9.15 6.95
C GLU A 270 -8.30 -7.92 7.11
N GLU A 271 -8.93 -7.43 6.03
CA GLU A 271 -9.89 -6.33 6.10
C GLU A 271 -11.07 -6.65 7.04
N ALA A 272 -11.60 -7.89 6.98
CA ALA A 272 -12.65 -8.35 7.87
C ALA A 272 -12.20 -8.39 9.34
N PHE A 273 -10.96 -8.81 9.63
CA PHE A 273 -10.40 -8.77 10.97
C PHE A 273 -10.17 -7.34 11.48
N TRP A 274 -9.69 -6.42 10.65
CA TRP A 274 -9.57 -5.00 11.01
C TRP A 274 -10.93 -4.35 11.29
N ASN A 275 -11.94 -4.65 10.48
CA ASN A 275 -13.32 -4.19 10.69
C ASN A 275 -13.95 -4.81 11.95
N ALA A 276 -13.71 -6.10 12.22
CA ALA A 276 -14.18 -6.78 13.43
C ALA A 276 -13.49 -6.24 14.69
N LEU A 277 -12.18 -5.98 14.65
CA LEU A 277 -11.41 -5.36 15.73
C LEU A 277 -12.00 -3.99 16.07
N ARG A 278 -12.20 -3.12 15.08
CA ARG A 278 -12.80 -1.80 15.25
C ARG A 278 -14.18 -1.89 15.88
N ALA A 279 -15.07 -2.73 15.35
CA ALA A 279 -16.43 -2.90 15.89
C ALA A 279 -16.44 -3.45 17.33
N LEU A 280 -15.45 -4.26 17.72
CA LEU A 280 -15.31 -4.75 19.09
C LEU A 280 -14.76 -3.68 20.04
N GLU A 281 -13.81 -2.86 19.61
CA GLU A 281 -13.30 -1.72 20.40
C GLU A 281 -14.38 -0.63 20.57
N GLU A 282 -15.09 -0.25 19.49
CA GLU A 282 -16.26 0.65 19.53
C GLU A 282 -17.34 0.17 20.52
N LYS A 283 -17.64 -1.14 20.50
CA LYS A 283 -18.59 -1.75 21.43
C LYS A 283 -18.09 -1.70 22.88
N ALA A 284 -16.80 -1.95 23.10
CA ALA A 284 -16.20 -1.86 24.43
C ALA A 284 -16.33 -0.44 25.00
N ASP A 285 -15.90 0.56 24.25
CA ASP A 285 -15.91 1.97 24.68
C ASP A 285 -17.34 2.48 24.91
N LEU A 286 -18.29 2.17 24.02
CA LEU A 286 -19.69 2.53 24.19
C LEU A 286 -20.29 1.90 25.46
N THR A 287 -20.04 0.61 25.70
CA THR A 287 -20.61 -0.07 26.87
C THR A 287 -19.96 0.38 28.18
N PHE A 288 -18.66 0.69 28.21
CA PHE A 288 -18.05 1.35 29.38
C PHE A 288 -18.64 2.74 29.66
N LYS A 289 -18.90 3.55 28.62
CA LYS A 289 -19.56 4.85 28.76
C LYS A 289 -21.01 4.71 29.28
N MET A 290 -21.76 3.73 28.78
CA MET A 290 -23.09 3.39 29.30
C MET A 290 -23.06 2.86 30.74
N ALA A 291 -22.01 2.13 31.15
CA ALA A 291 -21.83 1.68 32.52
C ALA A 291 -21.68 2.88 33.47
N LYS A 292 -20.75 3.80 33.17
CA LYS A 292 -20.53 5.03 33.94
C LYS A 292 -21.78 5.92 34.02
N GLN A 293 -22.54 6.01 32.91
CA GLN A 293 -23.82 6.72 32.90
C GLN A 293 -24.90 6.00 33.74
N ALA A 294 -24.92 4.68 33.79
CA ALA A 294 -25.83 3.93 34.64
C ALA A 294 -25.48 4.09 36.14
N GLU A 295 -24.19 4.21 36.49
CA GLU A 295 -23.72 4.48 37.86
C GLU A 295 -24.18 5.86 38.34
N THR A 296 -23.91 6.91 37.55
CA THR A 296 -24.36 8.29 37.87
C THR A 296 -25.88 8.43 37.99
N ASN A 297 -26.65 7.56 37.32
CA ASN A 297 -28.11 7.51 37.40
C ASN A 297 -28.65 6.52 38.46
N ASN A 298 -27.81 6.00 39.37
CA ASN A 298 -28.18 5.03 40.41
C ASN A 298 -28.86 3.75 39.87
N ARG A 299 -28.38 3.21 38.74
CA ARG A 299 -28.86 1.97 38.10
C ARG A 299 -27.79 0.85 38.17
N PRO A 300 -27.48 0.30 39.35
CA PRO A 300 -26.33 -0.58 39.56
C PRO A 300 -26.39 -1.88 38.75
N TYR A 301 -27.59 -2.45 38.53
CA TYR A 301 -27.75 -3.66 37.72
C TYR A 301 -27.43 -3.41 36.24
N SER A 302 -27.86 -2.27 35.70
CA SER A 302 -27.52 -1.84 34.34
C SER A 302 -26.03 -1.54 34.20
N ALA A 303 -25.45 -0.85 35.18
CA ALA A 303 -24.01 -0.55 35.23
C ALA A 303 -23.16 -1.82 35.17
N LYS A 304 -23.43 -2.80 36.05
CA LYS A 304 -22.72 -4.09 36.06
C LYS A 304 -22.83 -4.82 34.72
N ARG A 305 -24.04 -4.88 34.14
CA ARG A 305 -24.26 -5.52 32.83
C ARG A 305 -23.48 -4.83 31.72
N PHE A 306 -23.45 -3.50 31.67
CA PHE A 306 -22.71 -2.77 30.64
C PHE A 306 -21.19 -2.91 30.82
N ARG A 307 -20.67 -2.87 32.06
CA ARG A 307 -19.24 -3.12 32.33
C ARG A 307 -18.81 -4.50 31.86
N GLN A 308 -19.57 -5.55 32.18
CA GLN A 308 -19.30 -6.91 31.71
C GLN A 308 -19.35 -7.04 30.18
N GLN A 309 -20.27 -6.34 29.51
CA GLN A 309 -20.31 -6.33 28.03
C GLN A 309 -19.11 -5.62 27.39
N GLY A 310 -18.51 -4.65 28.10
CA GLY A 310 -17.28 -3.97 27.67
C GLY A 310 -16.04 -4.84 27.84
N GLU A 311 -15.94 -5.55 28.97
CA GLU A 311 -14.92 -6.57 29.23
C GLU A 311 -14.97 -7.68 28.17
N ASP A 312 -16.15 -8.30 27.96
CA ASP A 312 -16.38 -9.31 26.91
C ASP A 312 -15.97 -8.85 25.50
N ALA A 313 -16.15 -7.55 25.19
CA ALA A 313 -15.81 -6.98 23.89
C ALA A 313 -14.29 -6.72 23.76
N LYS A 314 -13.65 -6.22 24.82
CA LYS A 314 -12.21 -5.96 24.91
C LYS A 314 -11.37 -7.25 24.84
N ASP A 315 -11.85 -8.32 25.46
CA ASP A 315 -11.19 -9.63 25.39
C ASP A 315 -11.23 -10.20 23.98
N ARG A 316 -12.38 -10.10 23.29
CA ARG A 316 -12.52 -10.51 21.88
C ARG A 316 -11.65 -9.65 20.95
N ALA A 317 -11.61 -8.32 21.16
CA ALA A 317 -10.73 -7.42 20.41
C ALA A 317 -9.25 -7.84 20.57
N SER A 318 -8.85 -8.22 21.79
CA SER A 318 -7.49 -8.70 22.07
C SER A 318 -7.15 -9.99 21.32
N LEU A 319 -8.10 -10.93 21.19
CA LEU A 319 -7.92 -12.15 20.39
C LEU A 319 -7.80 -11.85 18.88
N VAL A 320 -8.65 -10.97 18.32
CA VAL A 320 -8.56 -10.58 16.90
C VAL A 320 -7.23 -9.88 16.61
N ARG A 321 -6.77 -8.99 17.51
CA ARG A 321 -5.46 -8.34 17.42
C ARG A 321 -4.30 -9.35 17.45
N GLN A 322 -4.40 -10.43 18.24
CA GLN A 322 -3.37 -11.49 18.24
C GLN A 322 -3.34 -12.31 16.95
N LEU A 323 -4.45 -12.41 16.21
CA LEU A 323 -4.47 -13.07 14.90
C LEU A 323 -3.78 -12.19 13.86
N LEU A 324 -4.15 -10.91 13.76
CA LEU A 324 -3.52 -9.92 12.88
C LEU A 324 -1.99 -9.83 13.08
N LEU A 325 -1.52 -9.87 14.33
CA LEU A 325 -0.08 -9.79 14.65
C LEU A 325 0.69 -11.11 14.45
N ARG A 326 0.04 -12.23 14.09
CA ARG A 326 0.71 -13.53 13.91
C ARG A 326 1.11 -13.82 12.47
N GLU A 327 0.45 -13.18 11.49
CA GLU A 327 0.73 -13.43 10.07
C GLU A 327 2.09 -12.84 9.63
N GLU A 328 2.54 -11.74 10.26
CA GLU A 328 3.88 -11.14 10.07
C GLU A 328 5.05 -12.06 10.51
N GLY A 329 4.80 -13.16 11.23
CA GLY A 329 5.85 -13.94 11.91
C GLY A 329 6.31 -15.24 11.26
N ASN A 330 5.68 -15.69 10.16
CA ASN A 330 5.70 -17.12 9.80
C ASN A 330 6.55 -17.53 8.58
N GLU A 331 7.26 -16.61 7.91
CA GLU A 331 8.23 -16.98 6.85
C GLU A 331 9.55 -17.55 7.38
N ASN A 332 9.83 -17.42 8.68
CA ASN A 332 11.07 -17.90 9.30
C ASN A 332 10.83 -18.73 10.56
N LEU A 333 10.31 -19.96 10.43
CA LEU A 333 10.40 -20.99 11.48
C LEU A 333 10.15 -22.41 10.96
N SER A 334 11.13 -22.97 10.25
CA SER A 334 11.22 -24.41 10.07
C SER A 334 11.53 -25.11 11.40
N THR A 335 10.74 -26.13 11.75
CA THR A 335 11.03 -27.17 12.75
C THR A 335 11.30 -26.73 14.20
N SER A 336 10.28 -26.82 15.07
CA SER A 336 10.37 -27.56 16.35
C SER A 336 8.98 -27.82 16.95
N ASN A 337 8.67 -29.09 17.23
CA ASN A 337 7.42 -29.54 17.85
C ASN A 337 7.45 -29.44 19.38
N ASN A 338 6.25 -29.42 19.99
CA ASN A 338 5.95 -29.68 21.41
C ASN A 338 6.50 -28.65 22.42
N GLN A 339 5.73 -28.14 23.38
CA GLN A 339 4.78 -28.87 24.23
C GLN A 339 3.78 -27.91 24.91
N LEU A 340 2.54 -28.38 25.13
CA LEU A 340 1.54 -27.69 25.95
C LEU A 340 1.74 -28.03 27.44
N THR A 341 1.87 -27.03 28.31
CA THR A 341 1.61 -27.17 29.76
C THR A 341 0.83 -25.97 30.29
N ARG A 342 -0.26 -26.27 31.01
CA ARG A 342 -0.96 -25.34 31.92
C ARG A 342 -0.23 -25.33 33.26
N THR A 343 -0.17 -24.17 33.92
CA THR A 343 -0.25 -24.05 35.39
C THR A 343 -0.58 -22.61 35.79
N ASP A 344 -1.77 -22.45 36.39
CA ASP A 344 -2.07 -21.79 37.66
C ASP A 344 -1.86 -20.29 37.94
N ASN A 345 -2.87 -19.77 38.65
CA ASN A 345 -3.05 -18.42 39.16
C ASN A 345 -2.00 -18.00 40.21
N ALA A 346 -1.78 -16.69 40.32
CA ALA A 346 -1.42 -16.04 41.58
C ALA A 346 -2.12 -14.67 41.70
N ASN A 347 -2.87 -14.47 42.79
CA ASN A 347 -3.46 -13.17 43.14
C ASN A 347 -2.38 -12.22 43.68
N ILE A 348 -2.55 -10.92 43.48
CA ILE A 348 -1.98 -9.90 44.35
C ILE A 348 -3.06 -8.86 44.64
N ASP A 349 -3.52 -8.80 45.89
CA ASP A 349 -4.32 -7.70 46.43
C ASP A 349 -3.45 -6.46 46.62
N LEU A 350 -3.94 -5.29 46.22
CA LEU A 350 -3.62 -4.00 46.85
C LEU A 350 -4.87 -3.13 46.91
N SER A 351 -4.94 -2.29 47.94
CA SER A 351 -6.16 -1.82 48.59
C SER A 351 -6.78 -0.53 48.02
N GLU A 352 -8.01 -0.27 48.48
CA GLU A 352 -8.78 0.97 48.31
C GLU A 352 -8.16 2.17 49.07
N ASP A 353 -8.85 3.32 48.97
CA ASP A 353 -8.50 4.68 49.45
C ASP A 353 -7.51 5.45 48.54
N GLU A 354 -7.79 6.65 48.00
CA GLU A 354 -8.87 7.64 48.30
C GLU A 354 -9.53 8.20 47.02
N LEU A 355 -10.84 8.47 47.07
CA LEU A 355 -11.63 8.95 45.93
C LEU A 355 -12.67 10.02 46.35
N ALA A 356 -12.25 11.29 46.42
CA ALA A 356 -13.09 12.50 46.51
C ALA A 356 -12.21 13.73 46.19
N GLN A 357 -12.63 14.82 45.54
CA GLN A 357 -13.97 15.35 45.24
C GLN A 357 -14.03 15.92 43.80
N HIS A 358 -15.21 15.92 43.18
CA HIS A 358 -15.53 16.83 42.07
C HIS A 358 -15.98 18.18 42.64
N ASP A 359 -15.68 19.31 41.97
CA ASP A 359 -16.76 20.10 41.33
C ASP A 359 -16.31 21.21 40.36
N HIS A 360 -17.20 21.51 39.40
CA HIS A 360 -17.35 22.72 38.57
C HIS A 360 -16.19 23.74 38.43
N THR A 361 -15.79 24.18 37.22
CA THR A 361 -16.58 25.14 36.40
C THR A 361 -15.97 25.36 35.01
N ILE A 362 -16.81 25.38 33.95
CA ILE A 362 -16.44 25.94 32.63
C ILE A 362 -16.65 27.46 32.68
N GLN A 363 -15.61 28.23 32.99
CA GLN A 363 -15.46 29.66 32.69
C GLN A 363 -14.15 30.18 33.31
N LEU A 364 -13.14 30.51 32.47
CA LEU A 364 -12.08 31.52 32.69
C LEU A 364 -11.00 31.41 31.59
N TYR A 365 -11.30 31.93 30.40
CA TYR A 365 -10.29 32.26 29.38
C TYR A 365 -10.51 33.69 28.87
N LYS A 366 -10.13 34.66 29.71
CA LYS A 366 -9.94 36.09 29.38
C LYS A 366 -9.19 36.76 30.54
N SER A 367 -8.10 37.50 30.23
CA SER A 367 -7.20 38.26 31.14
C SER A 367 -6.55 37.42 32.27
N GLU A 368 -5.30 37.58 32.75
CA GLU A 368 -4.08 38.38 32.48
C GLU A 368 -2.94 37.75 33.35
N ASN A 369 -1.61 37.92 33.23
CA ASN A 369 -0.68 38.72 32.41
C ASN A 369 0.59 37.84 32.15
N LEU A 370 1.27 37.89 30.99
CA LEU A 370 2.38 38.78 30.59
C LEU A 370 3.73 38.60 31.33
N LEU A 371 4.81 38.54 30.53
CA LEU A 371 6.26 38.59 30.86
C LEU A 371 6.97 37.29 31.31
N ASN A 372 7.56 36.60 30.33
CA ASN A 372 9.02 36.38 30.30
C ASN A 372 9.49 36.09 28.87
N THR A 373 9.93 37.15 28.18
CA THR A 373 10.55 37.09 26.85
C THR A 373 12.07 37.15 27.01
N GLU A 374 12.74 35.98 27.01
CA GLU A 374 14.18 35.90 26.73
C GLU A 374 14.47 34.67 25.85
N ASN A 375 14.97 34.92 24.63
CA ASN A 375 15.60 33.98 23.70
C ASN A 375 15.14 32.50 23.74
N SER A 376 13.91 32.23 23.30
CA SER A 376 13.66 30.95 22.64
C SER A 376 14.41 30.96 21.30
N LEU A 377 15.46 30.13 21.16
CA LEU A 377 15.97 29.78 19.83
C LEU A 377 14.79 29.30 18.98
N ASN A 378 14.80 29.64 17.68
CA ASN A 378 13.75 29.29 16.74
C ASN A 378 13.85 27.79 16.40
N LEU A 379 13.45 26.97 17.37
CA LEU A 379 13.71 25.54 17.39
C LEU A 379 12.63 24.81 16.59
N LYS A 380 12.98 24.33 15.40
CA LYS A 380 12.14 23.39 14.66
C LYS A 380 12.02 22.07 15.40
N ILE A 381 10.89 21.39 15.22
CA ILE A 381 10.64 20.03 15.74
C ILE A 381 10.23 19.11 14.60
N VAL A 382 10.78 17.89 14.60
CA VAL A 382 10.41 16.84 13.63
C VAL A 382 9.57 15.78 14.32
N ALA A 383 8.33 15.61 13.89
CA ALA A 383 7.41 14.60 14.40
C ALA A 383 7.20 13.48 13.37
N LEU A 384 7.63 12.26 13.68
CA LEU A 384 7.51 11.08 12.82
C LEU A 384 6.35 10.19 13.30
N CYS A 385 5.45 9.80 12.40
CA CYS A 385 4.34 8.87 12.69
C CYS A 385 4.39 7.65 11.76
N ALA A 386 4.38 6.44 12.32
CA ALA A 386 4.54 5.18 11.58
C ALA A 386 3.77 3.99 12.20
N SER A 387 3.48 2.96 11.39
CA SER A 387 2.82 1.72 11.83
C SER A 387 3.51 0.49 11.22
N ALA A 388 2.81 -0.36 10.45
CA ALA A 388 3.39 -1.52 9.79
C ALA A 388 4.51 -1.11 8.80
N GLY A 389 5.63 -1.85 8.81
CA GLY A 389 6.90 -1.47 8.17
C GLY A 389 7.68 -0.31 8.84
N GLY A 390 7.07 0.37 9.82
CA GLY A 390 7.58 1.62 10.38
C GLY A 390 8.93 1.52 11.08
N VAL A 391 9.24 0.39 11.73
CA VAL A 391 10.53 0.18 12.41
C VAL A 391 11.71 0.23 11.43
N ASN A 392 11.54 -0.29 10.21
CA ASN A 392 12.56 -0.22 9.17
C ASN A 392 12.70 1.21 8.64
N ALA A 393 11.58 1.87 8.31
CA ALA A 393 11.56 3.24 7.83
C ALA A 393 12.17 4.25 8.82
N LEU A 394 11.83 4.15 10.10
CA LEU A 394 12.44 4.95 11.16
C LEU A 394 13.95 4.67 11.29
N GLY A 395 14.35 3.41 11.15
CA GLY A 395 15.76 3.01 11.16
C GLY A 395 16.57 3.63 10.01
N GLU A 396 16.00 3.64 8.79
CA GLU A 396 16.61 4.24 7.61
C GLU A 396 16.75 5.76 7.75
N ILE A 397 15.66 6.46 8.06
CA ILE A 397 15.66 7.92 8.22
C ILE A 397 16.66 8.36 9.29
N LEU A 398 16.61 7.75 10.49
CA LEU A 398 17.50 8.14 11.58
C LEU A 398 18.97 7.80 11.28
N SER A 399 19.26 6.79 10.45
CA SER A 399 20.64 6.48 10.02
C SER A 399 21.23 7.53 9.08
N GLY A 400 20.39 8.26 8.35
CA GLY A 400 20.79 9.38 7.49
C GLY A 400 20.89 10.73 8.21
N LEU A 401 20.58 10.82 9.52
CA LEU A 401 20.70 12.07 10.29
C LEU A 401 22.04 12.15 11.04
N ASN A 402 22.69 13.30 10.96
CA ASN A 402 23.98 13.58 11.60
C ASN A 402 23.84 13.76 13.12
N VAL A 403 24.91 13.52 13.88
CA VAL A 403 24.93 13.66 15.35
C VAL A 403 24.51 15.05 15.85
N ASP A 404 24.84 16.10 15.09
CA ASP A 404 24.55 17.50 15.41
C ASP A 404 23.21 18.00 14.83
N PHE A 405 22.25 17.11 14.53
CA PHE A 405 20.97 17.48 13.91
C PHE A 405 20.22 18.56 14.76
N PRO A 406 19.95 19.75 14.20
CA PRO A 406 19.60 20.93 15.02
C PRO A 406 18.17 20.93 15.61
N ALA A 407 17.35 19.90 15.33
CA ALA A 407 15.99 19.75 15.85
C ALA A 407 15.84 18.52 16.77
N PRO A 408 15.01 18.58 17.84
CA PRO A 408 14.48 17.39 18.49
C PRO A 408 13.61 16.57 17.52
N VAL A 409 13.67 15.24 17.65
CA VAL A 409 12.81 14.30 16.90
C VAL A 409 11.88 13.59 17.86
N VAL A 410 10.58 13.61 17.60
CA VAL A 410 9.56 12.93 18.41
C VAL A 410 8.83 11.89 17.56
N ILE A 411 8.68 10.67 18.07
CA ILE A 411 8.25 9.51 17.27
C ILE A 411 7.05 8.84 17.90
N VAL A 412 5.97 8.69 17.12
CA VAL A 412 4.93 7.68 17.35
C VAL A 412 5.13 6.53 16.38
N GLN A 413 5.36 5.35 16.95
CA GLN A 413 5.29 4.06 16.25
C GLN A 413 4.16 3.26 16.89
N HIS A 414 3.22 2.75 16.11
CA HIS A 414 2.21 1.84 16.66
C HIS A 414 2.88 0.53 17.08
N LEU A 415 2.67 0.14 18.33
CA LEU A 415 3.26 -1.04 18.97
C LEU A 415 2.21 -1.73 19.86
N ALA A 416 2.42 -3.00 20.16
CA ALA A 416 1.60 -3.74 21.10
C ALA A 416 1.70 -3.15 22.53
N ARG A 417 0.57 -2.68 23.06
CA ARG A 417 0.43 -2.01 24.38
C ARG A 417 0.92 -2.80 25.60
N GLN A 418 1.06 -4.12 25.46
CA GLN A 418 1.23 -5.05 26.58
C GLN A 418 2.70 -5.47 26.81
N TYR A 419 3.63 -4.98 25.99
CA TYR A 419 5.05 -5.33 26.08
C TYR A 419 5.93 -4.08 26.22
N PRO A 420 7.00 -4.14 27.04
CA PRO A 420 7.98 -3.06 27.09
C PRO A 420 8.69 -2.91 25.73
N SER A 421 8.67 -1.70 25.17
CA SER A 421 9.27 -1.45 23.86
C SER A 421 10.80 -1.52 23.94
N GLN A 422 11.40 -2.28 23.02
CA GLN A 422 12.85 -2.23 22.77
C GLN A 422 13.20 -1.26 21.63
N LEU A 423 12.24 -0.51 21.09
CA LEU A 423 12.44 0.32 19.90
C LEU A 423 13.52 1.38 20.09
N ALA A 424 13.63 1.99 21.27
CA ALA A 424 14.71 2.92 21.58
C ALA A 424 16.09 2.24 21.50
N ASN A 425 16.22 1.03 22.05
CA ASN A 425 17.47 0.25 21.99
C ASN A 425 17.79 -0.26 20.58
N ILE A 426 16.78 -0.51 19.74
CA ILE A 426 16.95 -0.90 18.34
C ILE A 426 17.41 0.30 17.51
N LEU A 427 16.75 1.45 17.63
CA LEU A 427 17.08 2.66 16.86
C LEU A 427 18.39 3.31 17.32
N SER A 428 18.74 3.28 18.61
CA SER A 428 20.06 3.69 19.13
C SER A 428 21.25 2.98 18.46
N ARG A 429 21.05 1.81 17.84
CA ARG A 429 22.10 1.07 17.11
C ARG A 429 22.19 1.46 15.64
N ARG A 430 21.24 2.23 15.12
CA ARG A 430 21.12 2.64 13.71
C ARG A 430 21.40 4.12 13.47
N THR A 431 21.51 4.95 14.49
CA THR A 431 21.78 6.40 14.38
C THR A 431 22.90 6.85 15.30
N GLN A 432 23.49 8.00 15.00
CA GLN A 432 24.44 8.70 15.89
C GLN A 432 23.71 9.64 16.87
N LEU A 433 22.43 9.93 16.62
CA LEU A 433 21.58 10.69 17.53
C LEU A 433 21.39 9.94 18.85
N LYS A 434 21.17 10.68 19.93
CA LYS A 434 20.75 10.07 21.20
C LYS A 434 19.29 9.64 21.06
N VAL A 435 18.95 8.40 21.40
CA VAL A 435 17.57 7.91 21.37
C VAL A 435 17.15 7.45 22.77
N LYS A 436 16.00 7.91 23.25
CA LYS A 436 15.35 7.39 24.47
C LYS A 436 13.86 7.13 24.23
N GLN A 437 13.29 6.24 25.05
CA GLN A 437 11.84 6.25 25.27
C GLN A 437 11.51 7.50 26.09
N ALA A 438 10.47 8.23 25.72
CA ALA A 438 10.13 9.50 26.35
C ALA A 438 9.58 9.31 27.77
N GLU A 439 9.81 10.30 28.64
CA GLU A 439 9.33 10.36 30.02
C GLU A 439 8.60 11.69 30.27
N THR A 440 7.58 11.71 31.13
CA THR A 440 6.88 12.96 31.49
C THR A 440 7.85 13.93 32.16
N GLY A 441 7.93 15.16 31.64
CA GLY A 441 8.86 16.18 32.09
C GLY A 441 10.17 16.24 31.30
N ASP A 442 10.40 15.33 30.35
CA ASP A 442 11.51 15.45 29.38
C ASP A 442 11.41 16.81 28.68
N LYS A 443 12.49 17.60 28.74
CA LYS A 443 12.63 18.82 27.93
C LYS A 443 13.21 18.44 26.58
N LEU A 444 12.60 18.94 25.51
CA LEU A 444 13.06 18.72 24.13
C LEU A 444 14.43 19.37 23.90
N THR A 445 15.37 18.63 23.31
CA THR A 445 16.71 19.10 22.95
C THR A 445 17.09 18.72 21.52
N PRO A 446 17.81 19.58 20.77
CA PRO A 446 18.48 19.20 19.52
C PRO A 446 19.29 17.89 19.65
N GLY A 447 19.43 17.15 18.56
CA GLY A 447 20.22 15.91 18.53
C GLY A 447 19.64 14.73 19.33
N GLN A 448 18.43 14.86 19.87
CA GLN A 448 17.76 13.84 20.69
C GLN A 448 16.45 13.38 20.06
N VAL A 449 16.29 12.06 20.01
CA VAL A 449 15.10 11.34 19.58
C VAL A 449 14.34 10.85 20.82
N TYR A 450 13.03 11.11 20.86
CA TYR A 450 12.11 10.69 21.91
C TYR A 450 11.02 9.79 21.31
N ILE A 451 10.92 8.56 21.79
CA ILE A 451 9.95 7.58 21.31
C ILE A 451 8.78 7.49 22.28
N ALA A 452 7.56 7.58 21.75
CA ALA A 452 6.35 7.36 22.54
C ALA A 452 6.34 5.96 23.18
N PRO A 453 6.20 5.84 24.51
CA PRO A 453 6.06 4.56 25.16
C PRO A 453 4.74 3.87 24.73
N PRO A 454 4.70 2.52 24.68
CA PRO A 454 3.46 1.80 24.45
C PRO A 454 2.38 2.18 25.46
N ASP A 455 1.13 2.24 24.99
CA ASP A 455 -0.05 2.56 25.81
C ASP A 455 -0.08 3.94 26.50
N GLN A 456 0.75 4.90 26.06
CA GLN A 456 0.61 6.31 26.46
C GLN A 456 0.70 7.23 25.23
N HIS A 457 -0.14 8.26 25.18
CA HIS A 457 0.00 9.33 24.20
C HIS A 457 1.18 10.23 24.57
N LEU A 458 2.08 10.48 23.62
CA LEU A 458 3.14 11.48 23.75
C LEU A 458 2.56 12.83 23.30
N LEU A 459 2.48 13.79 24.22
CA LEU A 459 2.00 15.14 23.97
C LEU A 459 3.13 16.15 24.22
N ILE A 460 3.19 17.19 23.38
CA ILE A 460 4.15 18.28 23.50
C ILE A 460 3.47 19.50 24.11
N ASN A 461 4.07 20.05 25.17
CA ASN A 461 3.59 21.23 25.86
C ASN A 461 4.21 22.53 25.29
N PRO A 462 3.54 23.69 25.42
CA PRO A 462 4.07 24.99 24.97
C PRO A 462 5.41 25.42 25.62
N ASN A 463 5.76 24.85 26.79
CA ASN A 463 7.06 25.06 27.43
C ASN A 463 8.16 24.09 26.94
N GLN A 464 7.94 23.42 25.81
CA GLN A 464 8.84 22.46 25.17
C GLN A 464 9.19 21.25 26.04
N THR A 465 8.24 20.82 26.89
CA THR A 465 8.33 19.57 27.66
C THR A 465 7.36 18.51 27.13
N ILE A 466 7.67 17.24 27.38
CA ILE A 466 6.81 16.10 27.04
C ILE A 466 5.88 15.79 28.21
N SER A 467 4.60 15.54 27.90
CA SER A 467 3.64 14.91 28.81
C SER A 467 3.16 13.58 28.23
N LEU A 468 3.21 12.53 29.05
CA LEU A 468 2.64 11.23 28.72
C LEU A 468 1.23 11.12 29.31
N SER A 469 0.25 10.80 28.46
CA SER A 469 -1.16 10.72 28.84
C SER A 469 -1.75 9.33 28.62
N GLN A 470 -2.46 8.81 29.61
CA GLN A 470 -3.30 7.61 29.51
C GLN A 470 -4.78 7.96 29.24
N ALA A 471 -5.04 9.09 28.58
CA ALA A 471 -6.38 9.49 28.13
C ALA A 471 -7.04 8.42 27.21
N GLU A 472 -8.34 8.61 26.93
CA GLU A 472 -9.08 7.76 26.00
C GLU A 472 -8.38 7.67 24.63
N LEU A 473 -8.51 6.51 23.99
CA LEU A 473 -7.89 6.24 22.70
C LEU A 473 -8.39 7.23 21.63
N VAL A 474 -7.49 7.74 20.80
CA VAL A 474 -7.85 8.51 19.61
C VAL A 474 -7.66 7.62 18.39
N ASN A 475 -8.71 7.49 17.58
CA ASN A 475 -8.77 6.54 16.46
C ASN A 475 -8.37 5.10 16.86
N PHE A 476 -8.76 4.69 18.08
CA PHE A 476 -8.42 3.40 18.72
C PHE A 476 -6.93 3.15 18.95
N LEU A 477 -6.08 4.17 18.78
CA LEU A 477 -4.63 4.08 18.89
C LEU A 477 -4.12 4.79 20.15
N ARG A 478 -3.05 4.23 20.72
CA ARG A 478 -2.34 4.76 21.90
C ARG A 478 -0.96 4.08 22.00
N PRO A 479 0.14 4.79 21.70
CA PRO A 479 0.19 6.18 21.20
C PRO A 479 -0.59 6.38 19.90
N SER A 480 -1.03 7.61 19.64
CA SER A 480 -1.67 8.05 18.39
C SER A 480 -0.87 9.20 17.78
N GLY A 481 -0.67 9.15 16.46
CA GLY A 481 0.01 10.17 15.68
C GLY A 481 -0.80 11.47 15.57
N ASP A 482 -2.12 11.39 15.44
CA ASP A 482 -3.00 12.57 15.42
C ASP A 482 -2.78 13.45 16.66
N LEU A 483 -2.84 12.87 17.87
CA LEU A 483 -2.62 13.62 19.12
C LEU A 483 -1.20 14.18 19.28
N LEU A 484 -0.17 13.44 18.82
CA LEU A 484 1.19 13.97 18.79
C LEU A 484 1.22 15.23 17.94
N LEU A 485 0.77 15.13 16.68
CA LEU A 485 0.82 16.21 15.70
C LEU A 485 -0.05 17.41 16.07
N GLU A 486 -1.22 17.21 16.69
CA GLU A 486 -2.04 18.30 17.22
C GLU A 486 -1.31 19.07 18.33
N SER A 487 -0.67 18.36 19.28
CA SER A 487 0.09 18.99 20.37
C SER A 487 1.36 19.70 19.89
N VAL A 488 2.01 19.14 18.86
CA VAL A 488 3.16 19.74 18.15
C VAL A 488 2.72 21.02 17.41
N ALA A 489 1.63 20.97 16.64
CA ALA A 489 1.08 22.12 15.92
C ALA A 489 0.74 23.29 16.87
N ALA A 490 0.10 22.98 18.00
CA ALA A 490 -0.25 23.98 19.01
C ALA A 490 0.98 24.62 19.69
N SER A 491 2.04 23.85 19.90
CA SER A 491 3.23 24.27 20.67
C SER A 491 4.34 24.90 19.82
N PHE A 492 4.50 24.48 18.57
CA PHE A 492 5.60 24.88 17.67
C PHE A 492 5.15 25.63 16.41
N GLN A 493 3.87 25.60 16.07
CA GLN A 493 3.29 26.39 14.95
C GLN A 493 4.05 26.19 13.63
N GLU A 494 4.54 27.24 12.97
CA GLU A 494 5.29 27.16 11.72
C GLU A 494 6.64 26.42 11.85
N GLN A 495 7.16 26.24 13.06
CA GLN A 495 8.39 25.48 13.33
C GLN A 495 8.13 23.95 13.39
N ALA A 496 6.89 23.50 13.23
CA ALA A 496 6.53 22.09 13.21
C ALA A 496 6.75 21.44 11.83
N ILE A 497 7.51 20.34 11.80
CA ILE A 497 7.68 19.47 10.64
C ILE A 497 7.05 18.10 10.98
N ALA A 498 6.03 17.69 10.24
CA ALA A 498 5.39 16.39 10.37
C ALA A 498 5.82 15.45 9.24
N VAL A 499 6.08 14.18 9.56
CA VAL A 499 6.38 13.14 8.57
C VAL A 499 5.49 11.92 8.82
N ILE A 500 4.65 11.60 7.84
CA ILE A 500 3.82 10.39 7.85
C ILE A 500 4.50 9.30 7.04
N LEU A 501 4.85 8.20 7.72
CA LEU A 501 5.56 7.05 7.17
C LEU A 501 4.62 5.87 6.93
N THR A 502 5.18 4.81 6.35
CA THR A 502 4.54 3.51 6.14
C THR A 502 3.70 3.05 7.34
N GLY A 503 2.51 2.54 7.04
CA GLY A 503 1.58 2.04 8.03
C GLY A 503 0.19 1.76 7.47
N THR A 504 -0.54 0.87 8.15
CA THR A 504 -1.95 0.60 7.90
C THR A 504 -2.85 1.66 8.58
N GLY A 505 -4.07 1.84 8.07
CA GLY A 505 -5.02 2.82 8.64
C GLY A 505 -4.80 4.27 8.19
N SER A 506 -5.13 5.22 9.06
CA SER A 506 -5.22 6.65 8.72
C SER A 506 -4.80 7.62 9.85
N ASP A 507 -4.15 7.13 10.91
CA ASP A 507 -3.68 7.98 12.01
C ASP A 507 -2.59 8.95 11.54
N GLY A 508 -2.53 10.12 12.16
CA GLY A 508 -1.75 11.27 11.73
C GLY A 508 -2.41 12.12 10.63
N ALA A 509 -3.48 11.65 9.96
CA ALA A 509 -4.15 12.41 8.91
C ALA A 509 -4.90 13.64 9.44
N MET A 510 -5.52 13.59 10.63
CA MET A 510 -6.14 14.77 11.24
C MET A 510 -5.05 15.69 11.83
N GLY A 511 -4.01 15.08 12.41
CA GLY A 511 -2.83 15.75 12.95
C GLY A 511 -2.13 16.66 11.93
N ILE A 512 -1.91 16.19 10.70
CA ILE A 512 -1.30 17.05 9.66
C ILE A 512 -2.20 18.21 9.23
N GLN A 513 -3.53 18.09 9.34
CA GLN A 513 -4.42 19.23 9.11
C GLN A 513 -4.25 20.30 10.20
N ALA A 514 -3.97 19.90 11.45
CA ALA A 514 -3.62 20.84 12.52
C ALA A 514 -2.26 21.50 12.25
N ILE A 515 -1.25 20.73 11.83
CA ILE A 515 0.08 21.25 11.43
C ILE A 515 -0.07 22.30 10.32
N LYS A 516 -0.81 22.02 9.24
CA LYS A 516 -1.03 22.99 8.15
C LYS A 516 -1.83 24.22 8.56
N LYS A 517 -2.84 24.08 9.44
CA LYS A 517 -3.57 25.24 10.00
C LYS A 517 -2.66 26.21 10.76
N MET A 518 -1.57 25.70 11.31
CA MET A 518 -0.55 26.48 12.02
C MET A 518 0.69 26.79 11.14
N ASN A 519 0.57 26.68 9.81
CA ASN A 519 1.63 26.93 8.82
C ASN A 519 2.88 26.02 8.90
N GLY A 520 2.82 24.91 9.64
CA GLY A 520 3.90 23.92 9.66
C GLY A 520 4.05 23.18 8.32
N PHE A 521 5.11 22.38 8.22
CA PHE A 521 5.47 21.63 7.00
C PHE A 521 5.12 20.15 7.14
N VAL A 522 4.59 19.53 6.08
CA VAL A 522 4.13 18.13 6.09
C VAL A 522 4.75 17.33 4.96
N ILE A 523 5.42 16.24 5.32
CA ILE A 523 5.98 15.24 4.42
C ILE A 523 5.17 13.95 4.54
N ALA A 524 4.89 13.29 3.42
CA ALA A 524 4.43 11.91 3.40
C ALA A 524 5.45 11.02 2.67
N GLN A 525 5.69 9.82 3.19
CA GLN A 525 6.45 8.80 2.48
C GLN A 525 5.75 8.43 1.17
N ASP A 526 6.51 8.27 0.10
CA ASP A 526 5.96 7.89 -1.20
C ASP A 526 5.38 6.45 -1.20
N ARG A 527 4.63 6.11 -2.26
CA ARG A 527 4.06 4.77 -2.41
C ARG A 527 5.13 3.71 -2.69
N THR A 528 6.19 4.09 -3.39
CA THR A 528 7.20 3.18 -3.94
C THR A 528 8.12 2.60 -2.87
N THR A 529 8.38 3.35 -1.80
CA THR A 529 9.18 2.91 -0.65
C THR A 529 8.33 2.54 0.58
N SER A 530 7.01 2.78 0.56
CA SER A 530 6.11 2.37 1.64
C SER A 530 5.74 0.90 1.54
N GLU A 531 6.17 0.10 2.52
CA GLU A 531 5.74 -1.28 2.73
C GLU A 531 4.20 -1.37 2.86
N TYR A 532 3.61 -0.44 3.62
CA TYR A 532 2.16 -0.28 3.78
C TYR A 532 1.75 1.17 3.49
N PHE A 533 1.14 1.40 2.32
CA PHE A 533 0.72 2.74 1.88
C PHE A 533 -0.71 3.09 2.37
N GLY A 534 -1.01 2.85 3.66
CA GLY A 534 -2.26 3.24 4.32
C GLY A 534 -2.20 4.66 4.87
N MET A 535 -1.39 4.86 5.93
CA MET A 535 -1.20 6.15 6.59
C MET A 535 -0.70 7.25 5.63
N PRO A 536 0.31 7.04 4.76
CA PRO A 536 0.75 8.08 3.83
C PRO A 536 -0.34 8.44 2.80
N LYS A 537 -1.12 7.46 2.34
CA LYS A 537 -2.27 7.69 1.45
C LYS A 537 -3.38 8.49 2.13
N ALA A 538 -3.70 8.16 3.38
CA ALA A 538 -4.67 8.90 4.18
C ALA A 538 -4.23 10.35 4.38
N ALA A 539 -2.94 10.56 4.69
CA ALA A 539 -2.33 11.88 4.78
C ALA A 539 -2.42 12.65 3.45
N ILE A 540 -2.01 12.06 2.33
CA ILE A 540 -2.07 12.68 0.99
C ILE A 540 -3.51 13.07 0.61
N ASN A 541 -4.49 12.24 0.94
CA ASN A 541 -5.91 12.52 0.67
C ASN A 541 -6.48 13.72 1.44
N THR A 542 -5.77 14.26 2.44
CA THR A 542 -6.20 15.49 3.14
C THR A 542 -5.85 16.77 2.38
N GLU A 543 -5.09 16.67 1.29
CA GLU A 543 -4.52 17.81 0.54
C GLU A 543 -3.59 18.71 1.39
N CYS A 544 -3.23 18.26 2.60
CA CYS A 544 -2.37 18.98 3.56
C CYS A 544 -0.90 18.52 3.53
N VAL A 545 -0.50 17.71 2.55
CA VAL A 545 0.90 17.26 2.38
C VAL A 545 1.64 18.22 1.45
N ASP A 546 2.73 18.82 1.93
CA ASP A 546 3.57 19.73 1.12
C ASP A 546 4.47 18.97 0.16
N GLN A 547 5.02 17.81 0.58
CA GLN A 547 5.91 16.98 -0.23
C GLN A 547 5.66 15.48 -0.02
N ILE A 548 5.72 14.73 -1.12
CA ILE A 548 5.71 13.25 -1.12
C ILE A 548 7.13 12.82 -1.48
N VAL A 549 7.82 12.12 -0.57
CA VAL A 549 9.27 11.91 -0.64
C VAL A 549 9.59 10.41 -0.50
N PRO A 550 10.48 9.84 -1.34
CA PRO A 550 11.00 8.48 -1.15
C PRO A 550 11.72 8.32 0.18
N LEU A 551 11.56 7.18 0.85
CA LEU A 551 12.12 6.92 2.19
C LEU A 551 13.61 7.28 2.30
N ASN A 552 14.39 6.86 1.32
CA ASN A 552 15.83 7.09 1.23
C ASN A 552 16.23 8.57 1.03
N GLU A 553 15.28 9.43 0.66
CA GLU A 553 15.48 10.88 0.49
C GLU A 553 14.96 11.69 1.69
N ILE A 554 14.07 11.12 2.54
CA ILE A 554 13.46 11.85 3.67
C ILE A 554 14.53 12.41 4.63
N ALA A 555 15.58 11.66 4.95
CA ALA A 555 16.64 12.13 5.86
C ALA A 555 17.36 13.37 5.30
N SER A 556 17.79 13.32 4.03
CA SER A 556 18.41 14.47 3.36
C SER A 556 17.44 15.63 3.18
N PHE A 557 16.14 15.37 2.97
CA PHE A 557 15.13 16.41 2.91
C PHE A 557 14.97 17.12 4.26
N LEU A 558 14.92 16.37 5.37
CA LEU A 558 14.82 16.92 6.73
C LEU A 558 16.01 17.81 7.08
N ILE A 559 17.25 17.38 6.78
CA ILE A 559 18.46 18.21 6.96
C ILE A 559 18.30 19.55 6.22
N ASN A 560 18.01 19.50 4.91
CA ASN A 560 17.81 20.71 4.09
C ASN A 560 16.63 21.59 4.52
N LEU A 561 15.64 21.05 5.24
CA LEU A 561 14.46 21.80 5.71
C LEU A 561 14.71 22.47 7.07
N VAL A 562 15.47 21.81 7.95
CA VAL A 562 15.82 22.36 9.26
C VAL A 562 16.92 23.42 9.13
N ASP A 563 17.98 23.15 8.35
CA ASP A 563 19.18 24.02 8.23
C ASP A 563 18.94 25.34 7.46
N LYS A 564 17.76 25.53 6.87
CA LYS A 564 17.48 26.59 5.87
C LYS A 564 17.29 28.02 6.40
N ASP A 565 17.67 28.31 7.64
CA ASP A 565 17.50 29.61 8.30
C ASP A 565 18.82 30.26 8.74
N GLU A 566 19.87 30.17 7.90
CA GLU A 566 21.03 31.11 7.90
C GLU A 566 20.87 32.22 6.85
#